data_AF-A0A329X1Q3-F1
#
_entry.id   AF-A0A329X1Q3-F1
#
_cell.length_a   1.000
_cell.length_b   1.000
_cell.length_c   1.000
_cell.angle_alpha   90.00
_cell.angle_beta   90.00
_cell.angle_gamma   90.00
#
_symmetry.space_group_name_H-M   'P 1'
#
loop_
_entity.id
_entity.type
_entity.pdbx_description
1 polymer ?
#
loop_
_entity_poly.entity_id
_entity_poly.type
_entity_poly.pdbx_seq_one_letter_code
_entity_poly.pdbx_strand_id
1 'polypeptide(L)' 'MNKVADRVRKHRQQLRMSGLRPVQIWVPDTRLPHFREECRRQSHLAMATQDKETDTLLENAINELADSGDWE' A
#
# COMPACT_ATOMS: atom_id res chain seq x y z
N MET A 1 -22.15 2.97 -21.60
CA MET A 1 -21.97 2.98 -20.13
C MET A 1 -20.74 2.15 -19.79
N ASN A 2 -19.65 2.78 -19.36
CA ASN A 2 -18.39 2.08 -19.12
C ASN A 2 -18.34 1.59 -17.66
N LYS A 3 -18.84 0.36 -17.43
CA LYS A 3 -19.05 -0.22 -16.09
C LYS A 3 -17.81 -0.15 -15.18
N VAL A 4 -16.60 -0.22 -15.76
CA VAL A 4 -15.34 -0.12 -15.00
C VAL A 4 -15.13 1.30 -14.45
N ALA A 5 -15.36 2.32 -15.27
CA ALA A 5 -15.20 3.72 -14.86
C ALA A 5 -16.19 4.09 -13.74
N ASP A 6 -17.43 3.59 -13.84
CA ASP A 6 -18.46 3.79 -12.82
C ASP A 6 -18.10 3.13 -11.49
N ARG A 7 -17.59 1.89 -11.53
CA ARG A 7 -17.11 1.16 -10.34
C ARG A 7 -15.94 1.90 -9.66
N VAL A 8 -14.94 2.32 -10.44
CA VAL A 8 -13.77 3.06 -9.91
C VAL A 8 -14.20 4.39 -9.29
N ARG A 9 -15.15 5.10 -9.91
CA ARG A 9 -15.69 6.35 -9.36
C ARG A 9 -16.38 6.13 -8.01
N LYS A 10 -17.26 5.12 -7.90
CA LYS A 10 -17.98 4.80 -6.66
C LYS A 10 -17.01 4.44 -5.52
N HIS A 11 -16.03 3.59 -5.79
CA HIS A 11 -15.02 3.19 -4.80
C HIS A 11 -14.19 4.39 -4.31
N ARG A 12 -13.72 5.25 -5.24
CA ARG A 12 -13.00 6.48 -4.85
C ARG A 12 -13.87 7.49 -4.09
N GLN A 13 -15.19 7.47 -4.23
CA GLN A 13 -16.08 8.29 -3.41
C GLN A 13 -16.17 7.75 -1.98
N GLN A 14 -16.29 6.43 -1.81
CA GLN A 14 -16.31 5.78 -0.49
C GLN A 14 -15.01 6.07 0.28
N LEU A 15 -13.85 5.89 -0.35
CA LEU A 15 -12.56 6.19 0.28
C LEU A 15 -12.42 7.67 0.68
N ARG A 16 -12.98 8.60 -0.10
CA ARG A 16 -12.99 10.02 0.30
C ARG A 16 -13.88 10.28 1.50
N MET A 17 -15.02 9.60 1.60
CA MET A 17 -15.92 9.72 2.75
C MET A 17 -15.32 9.13 4.03
N SER A 18 -14.44 8.12 3.93
CA SER A 18 -13.66 7.60 5.05
C SER A 18 -12.43 8.45 5.41
N GLY A 19 -12.27 9.63 4.80
CA GLY A 19 -11.18 10.56 5.10
C GLY A 19 -9.88 10.29 4.33
N LEU A 20 -9.86 9.34 3.39
CA LEU A 20 -8.67 9.01 2.61
C LEU A 20 -8.55 9.90 1.36
N ARG A 21 -7.30 10.27 1.03
CA ARG A 21 -6.97 11.02 -0.17
C ARG A 21 -6.25 10.10 -1.17
N PRO A 22 -6.68 10.04 -2.44
CA PRO A 22 -5.96 9.28 -3.45
C PRO A 22 -4.60 9.93 -3.75
N VAL A 23 -3.54 9.13 -3.71
CA VAL A 23 -2.18 9.50 -4.12
C VAL A 23 -1.78 8.65 -5.32
N GLN A 24 -1.21 9.28 -6.34
CA GLN A 24 -0.66 8.58 -7.49
C GLN A 24 0.86 8.54 -7.35
N ILE A 25 1.39 7.35 -7.20
CA ILE A 25 2.83 7.10 -7.11
C ILE A 25 3.25 6.23 -8.29
N TRP A 26 4.48 6.42 -8.74
CA TRP A 26 5.11 5.53 -9.70
C TRP A 26 5.86 4.46 -8.93
N VAL A 27 5.56 3.19 -9.22
CA VAL A 27 6.24 2.03 -8.65
C VAL A 27 7.01 1.30 -9.75
N PRO A 28 8.09 0.57 -9.41
CA PRO A 28 8.78 -0.27 -10.37
C PRO A 28 7.83 -1.26 -11.05
N ASP A 29 8.04 -1.55 -12.34
CA ASP A 29 7.22 -2.52 -13.06
C ASP A 29 7.46 -3.93 -12.50
N THR A 30 6.43 -4.47 -11.85
CA THR A 30 6.48 -5.74 -11.12
C THR A 30 6.58 -6.96 -12.03
N ARG A 31 6.40 -6.77 -13.34
CA ARG A 31 6.48 -7.84 -14.36
C ARG A 31 7.90 -8.04 -14.88
N LEU A 32 8.83 -7.14 -14.56
CA LEU A 32 10.22 -7.29 -14.98
C LEU A 32 10.87 -8.46 -14.23
N PRO A 33 11.69 -9.28 -14.91
CA PRO A 33 12.31 -10.46 -14.30
C PRO A 33 13.17 -10.12 -13.07
N HIS A 34 13.77 -8.93 -13.05
CA HIS A 34 14.62 -8.43 -11.96
C HIS A 34 13.85 -7.85 -10.77
N PHE A 35 12.52 -7.71 -10.86
CA PHE A 35 11.73 -7.10 -9.78
C PHE A 35 11.89 -7.89 -8.47
N ARG A 36 11.93 -9.22 -8.54
CA ARG A 36 12.13 -10.07 -7.37
C ARG A 36 13.51 -9.87 -6.72
N GLU A 37 14.54 -9.65 -7.52
CA GLU A 37 15.91 -9.39 -7.04
C GLU A 37 15.97 -8.02 -6.36
N GLU A 38 15.34 -7.01 -6.96
CA GLU A 38 15.24 -5.67 -6.40
C GLU A 38 14.44 -5.64 -5.09
N CYS A 39 13.32 -6.39 -4.99
CA CYS A 39 12.60 -6.55 -3.74
C CYS A 39 13.50 -7.09 -2.63
N ARG A 40 14.27 -8.15 -2.90
CA ARG A 40 15.19 -8.73 -1.91
C ARG A 40 16.24 -7.71 -1.48
N ARG A 41 16.85 -7.02 -2.45
CA ARG A 41 17.88 -6.01 -2.18
C ARG A 41 17.34 -4.88 -1.30
N GLN A 42 16.13 -4.38 -1.59
CA GLN A 42 15.49 -3.31 -0.82
C GLN A 42 15.07 -3.77 0.58
N SER A 43 14.52 -4.99 0.72
CA SER A 43 14.22 -5.56 2.03
C SER A 43 15.47 -5.67 2.90
N HIS A 44 16.60 -6.12 2.34
CA HIS A 44 17.86 -6.17 3.09
C HIS A 44 18.36 -4.78 3.51
N LEU A 45 18.22 -3.77 2.65
CA LEU A 45 18.59 -2.39 3.01
C LEU A 45 17.70 -1.83 4.12
N ALA A 46 16.39 -2.04 4.03
CA ALA A 46 15.44 -1.60 5.06
C ALA A 46 15.75 -2.25 6.42
N MET A 47 16.05 -3.55 6.43
CA MET A 47 16.48 -4.26 7.65
C MET A 47 17.79 -3.74 8.24
N ALA A 48 18.73 -3.30 7.39
CA ALA A 48 20.02 -2.77 7.85
C ALA A 48 19.88 -1.38 8.49
N THR A 49 18.85 -0.63 8.13
CA THR A 49 18.54 0.71 8.65
C THR A 49 17.59 0.66 9.85
N GLN A 50 17.81 -0.29 10.79
CA GLN A 50 16.94 -0.52 11.95
C GLN A 50 16.67 0.77 12.75
N ASP A 51 15.51 1.36 12.49
CA ASP A 51 14.91 2.37 13.33
C ASP A 51 13.73 1.73 14.06
N LYS A 52 13.97 1.37 15.33
CA LYS A 52 12.99 0.70 16.18
C LYS A 52 11.69 1.50 16.31
N GLU A 53 11.76 2.83 16.23
CA GLU A 53 10.58 3.68 16.33
C GLU A 53 9.71 3.54 15.07
N THR A 54 10.34 3.61 13.89
CA THR A 54 9.67 3.37 12.61
C THR A 54 9.12 1.94 12.49
N ASP A 55 9.88 0.93 12.91
CA ASP A 55 9.42 -0.48 12.90
C ASP A 55 8.18 -0.66 13.77
N THR A 56 8.20 -0.13 14.99
CA THR A 56 7.06 -0.19 15.92
C THR A 56 5.84 0.56 15.37
N LEU A 57 6.07 1.73 14.75
CA LEU A 57 5.00 2.50 14.09
C LEU A 57 4.36 1.72 12.95
N LEU A 58 5.17 1.06 12.10
CA LEU A 58 4.69 0.27 10.96
C LEU A 58 3.89 -0.95 11.43
N GLU A 59 4.40 -1.69 12.41
CA GLU A 59 3.72 -2.84 12.99
C GLU A 59 2.35 -2.45 13.57
N ASN A 60 2.30 -1.35 14.33
CA ASN A 60 1.05 -0.83 14.88
C ASN A 60 0.06 -0.43 13.78
N ALA A 61 0.52 0.29 12.75
CA ALA A 61 -0.34 0.70 11.64
C ALA A 61 -0.91 -0.50 10.86
N ILE A 62 -0.11 -1.56 10.65
CA ILE A 62 -0.56 -2.79 10.00
C ILE A 62 -1.61 -3.50 10.85
N ASN A 63 -1.39 -3.60 12.16
CA ASN A 63 -2.34 -4.22 13.08
C ASN A 63 -3.67 -3.45 13.14
N GLU A 64 -3.62 -2.12 13.23
CA GLU A 64 -4.82 -1.27 13.17
C GLU A 64 -5.60 -1.44 11.87
N LEU A 65 -4.90 -1.53 10.72
CA LEU A 65 -5.52 -1.78 9.43
C LEU A 65 -6.11 -3.20 9.32
N ALA A 66 -5.48 -4.21 9.92
CA ALA A 66 -5.99 -5.58 9.94
C ALA A 66 -7.24 -5.71 10.83
N ASP A 67 -7.25 -5.02 11.99
CA ASP A 67 -8.37 -5.02 12.94
C ASP A 67 -9.56 -4.18 12.46
N SER A 68 -9.36 -3.28 11.51
CA SER A 68 -10.44 -2.45 10.94
C SER A 68 -11.53 -3.25 10.20
N GLY A 69 -11.32 -4.54 9.93
CA GLY A 69 -12.35 -5.44 9.36
C GLY A 69 -12.87 -5.06 7.97
N ASP A 70 -12.32 -4.02 7.35
CA ASP A 70 -12.90 -3.32 6.20
C ASP A 70 -12.35 -3.83 4.84
N TRP A 71 -11.96 -5.11 4.79
CA TRP A 71 -11.33 -5.75 3.62
C TRP A 71 -12.24 -6.70 2.81
N GLU A 72 -13.57 -6.58 2.93
CA GLU A 72 -14.54 -7.17 1.99
C GLU A 72 -15.01 -6.18 0.91
#